data_AF-A0A5C7QXW6-F1
#
_entry.id   AF-A0A5C7QXW6-F1
#
_cell.length_a   1.000
_cell.length_b   1.000
_cell.length_c   1.000
_cell.angle_alpha   90.00
_cell.angle_beta   90.00
_cell.angle_gamma   90.00
#
_symmetry.space_group_name_H-M   'P 1'
#
loop_
_entity.id
_entity.type
_entity.pdbx_description
1 polymer ?
#
loop_
_entity_poly.entity_id
_entity_poly.type
_entity_poly.pdbx_seq_one_letter_code
_entity_poly.pdbx_strand_id
1 'polypeptide(L)'
;MTQPLLQAADLRGAARLTTDAVAGLASLVEAMHARIASLPRLPGSAPPEPADERTRGITGLVYQSVRGVTRLVGGSAEALLGALAPALADSGPHQPPRPEREAVLAALNGVLGDHLAATDNPLAITMAMRHAGRPLMLEKFALRARLPAATPKLLVLLHGLCMNDLQWHRDGHDHGEALARDHGYTPVYLHYNSGLSISTNGRILAALMERLCDNWPMPIERLAMLGHSMGGLVARSAIHHAGLAHRDALRWPARVDDLVCLGSPHQGAPLERAGHGIDLLLGAAPYAAPLARLGKVRSAGINDLRLGNIVSPPSSDDGSFRCAQVALPRTTRCYAIAGSLGPSRGHLKARLLGDGLVPVDSALGQHDDPARRLDFAPDRQSVVQHTSHLGLLSSAEVYGLLRSWLG
;
A
#
# COMPACT_ATOMS: atom_id res chain seq x y z
N MET A 1 -39.21 34.99 3.18
CA MET A 1 -38.10 34.79 4.13
C MET A 1 -36.90 34.28 3.34
N THR A 2 -35.94 35.17 3.13
CA THR A 2 -34.73 34.98 2.31
C THR A 2 -33.68 34.21 3.10
N GLN A 3 -33.08 33.20 2.46
CA GLN A 3 -31.94 32.44 2.96
C GLN A 3 -30.70 33.33 3.16
N PRO A 4 -29.84 33.06 4.16
CA PRO A 4 -28.62 33.81 4.35
C PRO A 4 -27.55 33.38 3.33
N LEU A 5 -26.83 34.39 2.85
CA LEU A 5 -25.73 34.34 1.89
C LEU A 5 -24.60 33.41 2.38
N LEU A 6 -24.23 32.43 1.54
CA LEU A 6 -22.88 31.88 1.51
C LEU A 6 -21.90 33.06 1.38
N GLN A 7 -21.17 33.36 2.46
CA GLN A 7 -20.30 34.52 2.52
C GLN A 7 -19.13 34.34 1.55
N ALA A 8 -18.79 35.38 0.79
CA ALA A 8 -17.66 35.39 -0.13
C ALA A 8 -16.30 35.05 0.52
N ALA A 9 -16.23 35.00 1.85
CA ALA A 9 -15.10 34.50 2.62
C ALA A 9 -14.90 32.98 2.45
N ASP A 10 -15.96 32.19 2.35
CA ASP A 10 -15.90 30.72 2.20
C ASP A 10 -15.42 30.31 0.81
N LEU A 11 -15.85 31.05 -0.22
CA LEU A 11 -15.39 30.86 -1.61
C LEU A 11 -13.91 31.27 -1.79
N ARG A 12 -13.47 32.35 -1.13
CA ARG A 12 -12.04 32.72 -1.09
C ARG A 12 -11.21 31.72 -0.30
N GLY A 13 -11.76 31.15 0.77
CA GLY A 13 -11.13 30.10 1.56
C GLY A 13 -10.93 28.82 0.75
N ALA A 14 -11.96 28.35 0.05
CA ALA A 14 -11.90 27.19 -0.84
C ALA A 14 -10.92 27.41 -2.01
N ALA A 15 -10.97 28.58 -2.67
CA ALA A 15 -10.05 28.90 -3.76
C ALA A 15 -8.59 28.94 -3.30
N ARG A 16 -8.29 29.57 -2.14
CA ARG A 16 -6.94 29.61 -1.56
C ARG A 16 -6.43 28.22 -1.19
N LEU A 17 -7.27 27.39 -0.56
CA LEU A 17 -6.93 26.02 -0.20
C LEU A 17 -6.56 25.18 -1.44
N THR A 18 -7.27 25.41 -2.54
CA THR A 18 -7.07 24.70 -3.80
C THR A 18 -5.79 25.17 -4.51
N THR A 19 -5.53 26.48 -4.54
CA THR A 19 -4.27 27.03 -5.07
C THR A 19 -3.06 26.55 -4.27
N ASP A 20 -3.17 26.46 -2.94
CA ASP A 20 -2.09 25.97 -2.08
C ASP A 20 -1.81 24.47 -2.29
N ALA A 21 -2.84 23.65 -2.50
CA ALA A 21 -2.71 22.24 -2.83
C ALA A 21 -2.02 22.02 -4.19
N VAL A 22 -2.38 22.83 -5.20
CA VAL A 22 -1.80 22.78 -6.56
C VAL A 22 -0.35 23.26 -6.56
N ALA A 23 -0.05 24.34 -5.84
CA ALA A 23 1.32 24.82 -5.66
C ALA A 23 2.18 23.79 -4.88
N GLY A 24 1.57 23.06 -3.93
CA GLY A 24 2.18 21.95 -3.22
C GLY A 24 2.56 20.79 -4.15
N LEU A 25 1.64 20.34 -5.00
CA LEU A 25 1.87 19.28 -6.00
C LEU A 25 2.92 19.67 -7.06
N ALA A 26 2.92 20.91 -7.55
CA ALA A 26 3.96 21.36 -8.48
C ALA A 26 5.35 21.39 -7.80
N SER A 27 5.41 21.80 -6.53
CA SER A 27 6.66 21.79 -5.75
C SER A 27 7.13 20.37 -5.44
N LEU A 28 6.20 19.43 -5.32
CA LEU A 28 6.45 18.01 -5.11
C LEU A 28 7.09 17.34 -6.31
N VAL A 29 6.51 17.57 -7.49
CA VAL A 29 7.03 17.05 -8.76
C VAL A 29 8.39 17.69 -9.07
N GLU A 30 8.59 18.97 -8.71
CA GLU A 30 9.91 19.61 -8.81
C GLU A 30 10.94 18.97 -7.87
N ALA A 31 10.59 18.77 -6.60
CA ALA A 31 11.49 18.15 -5.62
C ALA A 31 11.88 16.72 -6.04
N MET A 32 10.95 16.00 -6.66
CA MET A 32 11.18 14.68 -7.24
C MET A 32 12.17 14.75 -8.43
N HIS A 33 11.97 15.69 -9.37
CA HIS A 33 12.91 15.88 -10.47
C HIS A 33 14.29 16.35 -10.01
N ALA A 34 14.37 17.18 -8.97
CA ALA A 34 15.64 17.60 -8.38
C ALA A 34 16.42 16.41 -7.78
N ARG A 35 15.71 15.46 -7.15
CA ARG A 35 16.30 14.23 -6.60
C ARG A 35 16.75 13.23 -7.68
N ILE A 36 16.03 13.14 -8.79
CA ILE A 36 16.42 12.32 -9.95
C ILE A 36 17.64 12.92 -10.67
N ALA A 37 17.70 14.25 -10.78
CA ALA A 37 18.80 14.96 -11.43
C ALA A 37 20.08 15.05 -10.57
N SER A 38 20.00 14.77 -9.27
CA SER A 38 21.18 14.77 -8.39
C SER A 38 21.93 13.43 -8.46
N LEU A 39 23.20 13.48 -8.86
CA LEU A 39 24.13 12.33 -8.83
C LEU A 39 24.30 11.75 -7.40
N PRO A 40 24.66 10.45 -7.24
CA PRO A 40 24.90 9.85 -5.92
C PRO A 40 26.02 10.60 -5.19
N ARG A 41 25.77 11.06 -3.95
CA ARG A 41 26.79 11.71 -3.11
C ARG A 41 27.56 10.68 -2.28
N LEU A 42 28.86 10.90 -2.13
CA LEU A 42 29.75 10.10 -1.30
C LEU A 42 29.36 10.18 0.19
N PRO A 43 29.63 9.13 0.99
CA PRO A 43 29.30 9.11 2.42
C PRO A 43 30.07 10.21 3.17
N GLY A 44 29.37 11.05 3.94
CA GLY A 44 29.98 12.05 4.84
C GLY A 44 29.68 13.53 4.56
N SER A 45 28.79 13.86 3.62
CA SER A 45 28.35 15.26 3.42
C SER A 45 27.22 15.67 4.38
N ALA A 46 27.26 16.93 4.84
CA ALA A 46 26.30 17.51 5.78
C ALA A 46 24.83 17.40 5.30
N PRO A 47 23.84 17.33 6.21
CA PRO A 47 22.44 17.31 5.84
C PRO A 47 22.07 18.55 5.02
N PRO A 48 21.18 18.44 4.01
CA PRO A 48 20.87 19.55 3.12
C PRO A 48 20.15 20.67 3.86
N GLU A 49 20.58 21.90 3.60
CA GLU A 49 19.80 23.11 3.87
C GLU A 49 18.49 23.07 3.06
N PRO A 50 17.35 23.55 3.61
CA PRO A 50 16.02 23.44 3.00
C PRO A 50 15.87 24.15 1.64
N ALA A 51 16.88 24.86 1.15
CA ALA A 51 16.90 25.53 -0.14
C ALA A 51 17.32 24.63 -1.34
N ASP A 52 17.85 23.43 -1.09
CA ASP A 52 18.42 22.56 -2.16
C ASP A 52 17.40 21.58 -2.79
N GLU A 53 16.10 21.73 -2.51
CA GLU A 53 15.01 20.91 -3.07
C GLU A 53 14.46 21.43 -4.42
N ARG A 54 15.07 22.46 -5.03
CA ARG A 54 14.59 23.07 -6.29
C ARG A 54 15.48 22.74 -7.48
N THR A 55 14.85 22.54 -8.63
CA THR A 55 15.57 22.34 -9.89
C THR A 55 16.22 23.67 -10.32
N ARG A 56 17.46 23.64 -10.83
CA ARG A 56 18.17 24.81 -11.36
C ARG A 56 18.11 24.83 -12.90
N GLY A 57 18.31 26.00 -13.51
CA GLY A 57 18.32 26.14 -14.98
C GLY A 57 16.92 26.16 -15.62
N ILE A 58 16.81 25.68 -16.87
CA ILE A 58 15.57 25.71 -17.67
C ILE A 58 14.43 24.96 -16.97
N THR A 59 14.71 23.85 -16.29
CA THR A 59 13.73 23.11 -15.49
C THR A 59 13.17 23.94 -14.34
N GLY A 60 14.03 24.68 -13.63
CA GLY A 60 13.61 25.60 -12.57
C GLY A 60 12.76 26.76 -13.09
N LEU A 61 13.07 27.26 -14.28
CA LEU A 61 12.28 28.28 -14.98
C LEU A 61 10.87 27.76 -15.31
N VAL A 62 10.76 26.54 -15.85
CA VAL A 62 9.46 25.90 -16.16
C VAL A 62 8.59 25.73 -14.91
N TYR A 63 9.16 25.25 -13.79
CA TYR A 63 8.41 25.13 -12.54
C TYR A 63 8.02 26.50 -11.94
N GLN A 64 8.88 27.51 -12.07
CA GLN A 64 8.53 28.88 -11.68
C GLN A 64 7.41 29.46 -12.55
N SER A 65 7.41 29.19 -13.85
CA SER A 65 6.36 29.60 -14.77
C SER A 65 5.03 28.91 -14.48
N VAL A 66 5.03 27.59 -14.24
CA VAL A 66 3.83 26.84 -13.83
C VAL A 66 3.26 27.41 -12.53
N ARG A 67 4.10 27.65 -11.51
CA ARG A 67 3.68 28.32 -10.26
C ARG A 67 3.16 29.74 -10.49
N GLY A 68 3.78 30.49 -11.39
CA GLY A 68 3.35 31.84 -11.76
C GLY A 68 1.95 31.84 -12.37
N VAL A 69 1.70 30.89 -13.26
CA VAL A 69 0.39 30.69 -13.91
C VAL A 69 -0.66 30.16 -12.93
N THR A 70 -0.32 29.21 -12.05
CA THR A 70 -1.19 28.69 -10.98
C THR A 70 -1.56 29.76 -9.94
N ARG A 71 -0.67 30.74 -9.67
CA ARG A 71 -0.97 31.86 -8.77
C ARG A 71 -1.81 32.96 -9.45
N LEU A 72 -1.71 33.09 -10.77
CA LEU A 72 -2.47 34.07 -11.57
C LEU A 72 -3.87 33.57 -11.97
N VAL A 73 -4.04 32.25 -12.12
CA VAL A 73 -5.31 31.60 -12.43
C VAL A 73 -5.52 30.52 -11.36
N GLY A 74 -6.43 30.76 -10.42
CA GLY A 74 -6.78 29.81 -9.35
C GLY A 74 -7.40 28.53 -9.90
N GLY A 75 -6.59 27.66 -10.52
CA GLY A 75 -7.00 26.38 -11.08
C GLY A 75 -7.09 25.30 -10.01
N SER A 76 -8.07 24.41 -10.14
CA SER A 76 -8.33 23.33 -9.19
C SER A 76 -7.24 22.24 -9.22
N ALA A 77 -7.11 21.45 -8.15
CA ALA A 77 -6.21 20.27 -8.11
C ALA A 77 -6.46 19.31 -9.29
N GLU A 78 -7.71 19.24 -9.76
CA GLU A 78 -8.14 18.49 -10.93
C GLU A 78 -7.48 18.98 -12.23
N ALA A 79 -7.30 20.30 -12.40
CA ALA A 79 -6.65 20.85 -13.59
C ALA A 79 -5.16 20.48 -13.67
N LEU A 80 -4.47 20.43 -12.51
CA LEU A 80 -3.08 19.99 -12.45
C LEU A 80 -2.95 18.47 -12.60
N LEU A 81 -3.83 17.69 -11.97
CA LEU A 81 -3.89 16.23 -12.18
C LEU A 81 -4.16 15.91 -13.65
N GLY A 82 -5.07 16.63 -14.29
CA GLY A 82 -5.34 16.54 -15.73
C GLY A 82 -4.14 16.92 -16.60
N ALA A 83 -3.31 17.87 -16.18
CA ALA A 83 -2.09 18.24 -16.89
C ALA A 83 -0.94 17.22 -16.71
N LEU A 84 -0.88 16.53 -15.57
CA LEU A 84 0.10 15.45 -15.31
C LEU A 84 -0.35 14.11 -15.92
N ALA A 85 -1.66 13.93 -16.13
CA ALA A 85 -2.23 12.70 -16.66
C ALA A 85 -1.57 12.23 -17.96
N PRO A 86 -1.27 13.05 -18.98
CA PRO A 86 -0.59 12.60 -20.20
C PRO A 86 0.85 12.13 -19.97
N ALA A 87 1.60 12.77 -19.06
CA ALA A 87 2.98 12.40 -18.75
C ALA A 87 3.07 11.11 -17.92
N LEU A 88 2.04 10.88 -17.12
CA LEU A 88 1.84 9.66 -16.34
C LEU A 88 0.88 8.67 -17.01
N ALA A 89 0.40 8.96 -18.22
CA ALA A 89 -0.55 8.12 -18.93
C ALA A 89 0.11 6.80 -19.29
N ASP A 90 -0.73 5.79 -19.50
CA ASP A 90 -0.26 4.44 -19.72
C ASP A 90 0.64 4.38 -20.95
N SER A 91 1.82 3.83 -20.77
CA SER A 91 2.73 3.53 -21.86
C SER A 91 2.24 2.21 -22.43
N GLY A 92 1.75 2.21 -23.68
CA GLY A 92 0.98 1.11 -24.25
C GLY A 92 1.54 -0.31 -24.00
N PRO A 93 0.71 -1.36 -24.17
CA PRO A 93 0.87 -2.70 -23.58
C PRO A 93 2.18 -3.46 -23.88
N HIS A 94 2.99 -2.96 -24.81
CA HIS A 94 4.27 -3.54 -25.21
C HIS A 94 5.50 -2.88 -24.58
N GLN A 95 5.35 -1.75 -23.89
CA GLN A 95 6.49 -1.11 -23.22
C GLN A 95 6.84 -1.81 -21.92
N PRO A 96 8.13 -1.85 -21.53
CA PRO A 96 8.52 -2.36 -20.23
C PRO A 96 7.92 -1.48 -19.12
N PRO A 97 7.57 -2.08 -17.97
CA PRO A 97 7.15 -1.30 -16.81
C PRO A 97 8.26 -0.33 -16.40
N ARG A 98 7.87 0.90 -16.01
CA ARG A 98 8.79 1.94 -15.56
C ARG A 98 8.69 2.06 -14.04
N PRO A 99 9.62 1.50 -13.26
CA PRO A 99 9.49 1.39 -11.80
C PRO A 99 9.26 2.73 -11.11
N GLU A 100 9.93 3.79 -11.56
CA GLU A 100 9.81 5.13 -10.99
C GLU A 100 8.41 5.71 -11.22
N ARG A 101 7.83 5.50 -12.42
CA ARG A 101 6.46 5.94 -12.72
C ARG A 101 5.45 5.21 -11.84
N GLU A 102 5.56 3.89 -11.75
CA GLU A 102 4.65 3.07 -10.94
C GLU A 102 4.77 3.45 -9.45
N ALA A 103 5.96 3.79 -8.96
CA ALA A 103 6.16 4.23 -7.59
C ALA A 103 5.52 5.61 -7.33
N VAL A 104 5.59 6.54 -8.29
CA VAL A 104 4.91 7.84 -8.20
C VAL A 104 3.39 7.68 -8.21
N LEU A 105 2.85 6.86 -9.13
CA LEU A 105 1.42 6.57 -9.19
C LEU A 105 0.93 5.90 -7.91
N ALA A 106 1.67 4.92 -7.40
CA ALA A 106 1.36 4.26 -6.14
C ALA A 106 1.38 5.24 -4.95
N ALA A 107 2.36 6.12 -4.87
CA ALA A 107 2.44 7.15 -3.84
C ALA A 107 1.23 8.10 -3.91
N LEU A 108 0.90 8.60 -5.10
CA LEU A 108 -0.25 9.46 -5.34
C LEU A 108 -1.56 8.77 -4.94
N ASN A 109 -1.75 7.52 -5.37
CA ASN A 109 -2.94 6.75 -5.03
C ASN A 109 -3.00 6.39 -3.54
N GLY A 110 -1.89 6.10 -2.88
CA GLY A 110 -1.92 5.86 -1.43
C GLY A 110 -2.40 7.09 -0.64
N VAL A 111 -2.07 8.30 -1.09
CA VAL A 111 -2.42 9.56 -0.41
C VAL A 111 -3.80 10.11 -0.83
N LEU A 112 -4.15 10.03 -2.11
CA LEU A 112 -5.32 10.67 -2.72
C LEU A 112 -6.24 9.70 -3.49
N GLY A 113 -6.00 8.39 -3.40
CA GLY A 113 -6.57 7.41 -4.31
C GLY A 113 -8.08 7.25 -4.20
N ASP A 114 -8.69 7.51 -3.05
CA ASP A 114 -10.14 7.53 -2.89
C ASP A 114 -10.78 8.72 -3.62
N HIS A 115 -10.17 9.90 -3.54
CA HIS A 115 -10.58 11.06 -4.33
C HIS A 115 -10.38 10.82 -5.84
N LEU A 116 -9.24 10.26 -6.24
CA LEU A 116 -8.97 9.90 -7.63
C LEU A 116 -10.02 8.92 -8.17
N ALA A 117 -10.38 7.90 -7.39
CA ALA A 117 -11.41 6.95 -7.76
C ALA A 117 -12.81 7.58 -7.81
N ALA A 118 -13.16 8.43 -6.84
CA ALA A 118 -14.48 9.07 -6.79
C ALA A 118 -14.71 10.11 -7.90
N THR A 119 -13.63 10.61 -8.51
CA THR A 119 -13.66 11.59 -9.61
C THR A 119 -13.39 10.98 -10.98
N ASP A 120 -13.37 9.64 -11.07
CA ASP A 120 -13.03 8.89 -12.29
C ASP A 120 -11.71 9.38 -12.94
N ASN A 121 -10.74 9.74 -12.10
CA ASN A 121 -9.48 10.29 -12.56
C ASN A 121 -8.65 9.19 -13.26
N PRO A 122 -8.05 9.45 -14.44
CA PRO A 122 -7.26 8.45 -15.17
C PRO A 122 -5.99 7.99 -14.42
N LEU A 123 -5.58 8.71 -13.38
CA LEU A 123 -4.46 8.32 -12.51
C LEU A 123 -4.89 7.35 -11.40
N ALA A 124 -6.18 7.07 -11.23
CA ALA A 124 -6.68 6.10 -10.28
C ALA A 124 -6.22 4.68 -10.68
N ILE A 125 -5.51 4.01 -9.78
CA ILE A 125 -5.05 2.64 -10.01
C ILE A 125 -6.25 1.70 -9.99
N THR A 126 -6.51 1.06 -11.13
CA THR A 126 -7.44 -0.08 -11.19
C THR A 126 -6.74 -1.33 -10.67
N MET A 127 -7.41 -2.05 -9.78
CA MET A 127 -6.87 -3.29 -9.19
C MET A 127 -6.66 -4.36 -10.27
N ALA A 128 -5.46 -4.97 -10.30
CA ALA A 128 -5.13 -6.02 -11.24
C ALA A 128 -4.14 -7.03 -10.64
N MET A 129 -4.23 -8.28 -11.11
CA MET A 129 -3.18 -9.29 -10.91
C MET A 129 -2.07 -9.05 -11.92
N ARG A 130 -0.81 -9.07 -11.47
CA ARG A 130 0.37 -8.83 -12.30
C ARG A 130 1.39 -9.95 -12.15
N HIS A 131 2.15 -10.15 -13.22
CA HIS A 131 3.34 -11.00 -13.22
C HIS A 131 4.44 -10.31 -14.01
N ALA A 132 5.64 -10.22 -13.42
CA ALA A 132 6.78 -9.46 -13.94
C ALA A 132 6.37 -8.03 -14.36
N GLY A 133 5.64 -7.33 -13.48
CA GLY A 133 5.25 -5.95 -13.73
C GLY A 133 4.21 -5.76 -14.83
N ARG A 134 3.49 -6.79 -15.27
CA ARG A 134 2.46 -6.67 -16.33
C ARG A 134 1.13 -7.27 -15.90
N PRO A 135 -0.01 -6.65 -16.24
CA PRO A 135 -1.33 -7.18 -15.91
C PRO A 135 -1.57 -8.55 -16.55
N LEU A 136 -2.26 -9.40 -15.80
CA LEU A 136 -2.74 -10.71 -16.22
C LEU A 136 -4.21 -10.58 -16.61
N MET A 137 -4.54 -11.04 -17.81
CA MET A 137 -5.93 -11.28 -18.19
C MET A 137 -6.38 -12.58 -17.53
N LEU A 138 -7.38 -12.50 -16.64
CA LEU A 138 -7.87 -13.63 -15.84
C LEU A 138 -8.80 -14.55 -16.64
N GLU A 139 -8.29 -15.01 -17.77
CA GLU A 139 -8.91 -16.01 -18.64
C GLU A 139 -7.93 -17.16 -18.83
N LYS A 140 -8.44 -18.40 -18.83
CA LYS A 140 -7.60 -19.60 -18.80
C LYS A 140 -6.53 -19.66 -19.90
N PHE A 141 -6.89 -19.35 -21.14
CA PHE A 141 -5.94 -19.35 -22.25
C PHE A 141 -4.90 -18.24 -22.14
N ALA A 142 -5.31 -17.03 -21.73
CA ALA A 142 -4.42 -15.89 -21.55
C ALA A 142 -3.43 -16.13 -20.40
N LEU A 143 -3.90 -16.69 -19.27
CA LEU A 143 -3.03 -17.09 -18.16
C LEU A 143 -2.01 -18.15 -18.59
N ARG A 144 -2.44 -19.19 -19.31
CA ARG A 144 -1.53 -20.22 -19.82
C ARG A 144 -0.47 -19.66 -20.78
N ALA A 145 -0.84 -18.72 -21.64
CA ALA A 145 0.09 -18.07 -22.56
C ALA A 145 1.08 -17.16 -21.82
N ARG A 146 0.62 -16.42 -20.81
CA ARG A 146 1.43 -15.46 -20.06
C ARG A 146 2.31 -16.11 -18.98
N LEU A 147 1.89 -17.26 -18.46
CA LEU A 147 2.54 -18.05 -17.42
C LEU A 147 2.80 -19.48 -17.91
N PRO A 148 3.68 -19.69 -18.91
CA PRO A 148 3.96 -21.02 -19.45
C PRO A 148 4.60 -21.96 -18.42
N ALA A 149 5.24 -21.41 -17.39
CA ALA A 149 5.85 -22.13 -16.29
C ALA A 149 4.97 -22.16 -15.01
N ALA A 150 3.67 -21.87 -15.12
CA ALA A 150 2.75 -21.96 -13.99
C ALA A 150 2.74 -23.37 -13.40
N THR A 151 2.70 -23.44 -12.08
CA THR A 151 2.69 -24.67 -11.28
C THR A 151 1.38 -24.83 -10.52
N PRO A 152 1.10 -26.00 -9.92
CA PRO A 152 -0.04 -26.19 -9.01
C PRO A 152 0.06 -25.39 -7.70
N LYS A 153 1.20 -24.73 -7.42
CA LYS A 153 1.42 -23.94 -6.21
C LYS A 153 1.33 -22.44 -6.54
N LEU A 154 0.25 -21.79 -6.14
CA LEU A 154 0.03 -20.36 -6.37
C LEU A 154 0.45 -19.55 -5.14
N LEU A 155 1.26 -18.50 -5.35
CA LEU A 155 1.59 -17.50 -4.34
C LEU A 155 1.04 -16.14 -4.78
N VAL A 156 0.15 -15.54 -3.98
CA VAL A 156 -0.37 -14.18 -4.22
C VAL A 156 0.29 -13.20 -3.27
N LEU A 157 0.97 -12.19 -3.81
CA LEU A 157 1.71 -11.19 -3.04
C LEU A 157 0.97 -9.85 -3.01
N LEU A 158 0.81 -9.26 -1.82
CA LEU A 158 0.07 -8.01 -1.63
C LEU A 158 0.97 -6.95 -0.98
N HIS A 159 1.24 -5.86 -1.70
CA HIS A 159 2.09 -4.77 -1.21
C HIS A 159 1.38 -3.88 -0.17
N GLY A 160 2.17 -3.04 0.51
CA GLY A 160 1.71 -2.08 1.51
C GLY A 160 1.17 -0.75 0.94
N LEU A 161 0.92 0.21 1.84
CA LEU A 161 0.51 1.58 1.52
C LEU A 161 1.55 2.29 0.64
N CYS A 162 1.09 3.06 -0.35
CA CYS A 162 1.95 3.82 -1.26
C CYS A 162 2.98 2.98 -2.02
N MET A 163 2.75 1.66 -2.12
CA MET A 163 3.59 0.73 -2.86
C MET A 163 2.91 0.20 -4.12
N ASN A 164 3.68 -0.49 -4.96
CA ASN A 164 3.23 -1.29 -6.10
C ASN A 164 3.91 -2.67 -6.12
N ASP A 165 3.54 -3.51 -7.09
CA ASP A 165 4.05 -4.87 -7.26
C ASP A 165 5.56 -4.96 -7.48
N LEU A 166 6.16 -4.00 -8.18
CA LEU A 166 7.60 -4.00 -8.51
C LEU A 166 8.49 -3.79 -7.27
N GLN A 167 7.94 -3.22 -6.20
CA GLN A 167 8.69 -2.92 -4.98
C GLN A 167 8.87 -4.13 -4.05
N TRP A 168 8.32 -5.30 -4.41
CA TRP A 168 8.69 -6.57 -3.78
C TRP A 168 10.15 -6.93 -4.05
N HIS A 169 10.69 -6.58 -5.23
CA HIS A 169 12.11 -6.67 -5.49
C HIS A 169 12.84 -5.51 -4.79
N ARG A 170 13.53 -5.83 -3.70
CA ARG A 170 14.24 -4.87 -2.86
C ARG A 170 15.60 -5.41 -2.46
N ASP A 171 16.63 -4.56 -2.53
CA ASP A 171 18.00 -4.90 -2.14
C ASP A 171 18.52 -6.20 -2.80
N GLY A 172 18.10 -6.46 -4.05
CA GLY A 172 18.47 -7.65 -4.82
C GLY A 172 17.70 -8.93 -4.45
N HIS A 173 16.61 -8.81 -3.69
CA HIS A 173 15.81 -9.93 -3.22
C HIS A 173 14.31 -9.71 -3.47
N ASP A 174 13.60 -10.79 -3.82
CA ASP A 174 12.15 -10.87 -3.85
C ASP A 174 11.73 -12.21 -3.21
N HIS A 175 10.95 -12.15 -2.13
CA HIS A 175 10.49 -13.35 -1.42
C HIS A 175 9.67 -14.30 -2.30
N GLY A 176 8.86 -13.76 -3.22
CA GLY A 176 8.05 -14.53 -4.15
C GLY A 176 8.90 -15.26 -5.19
N GLU A 177 9.89 -14.59 -5.77
CA GLU A 177 10.83 -15.22 -6.71
C GLU A 177 11.70 -16.28 -6.02
N ALA A 178 12.14 -16.02 -4.79
CA ALA A 178 12.91 -16.97 -4.01
C ALA A 178 12.09 -18.23 -3.65
N LEU A 179 10.82 -18.07 -3.25
CA LEU A 179 9.89 -19.19 -3.05
C LEU A 179 9.56 -19.94 -4.34
N ALA A 180 9.52 -19.25 -5.48
CA ALA A 180 9.38 -19.88 -6.78
C ALA A 180 10.55 -20.81 -7.08
N ARG A 181 11.79 -20.31 -6.86
CA ARG A 181 13.02 -21.08 -7.07
C ARG A 181 13.15 -22.27 -6.12
N ASP A 182 12.88 -22.07 -4.84
CA ASP A 182 13.20 -23.08 -3.81
C ASP A 182 12.06 -24.08 -3.62
N HIS A 183 10.79 -23.67 -3.80
CA HIS A 183 9.60 -24.49 -3.48
C HIS A 183 8.61 -24.67 -4.64
N GLY A 184 8.90 -24.10 -5.81
CA GLY A 184 8.10 -24.28 -7.02
C GLY A 184 6.78 -23.50 -7.03
N TYR A 185 6.68 -22.41 -6.26
CA TYR A 185 5.54 -21.50 -6.35
C TYR A 185 5.52 -20.70 -7.66
N THR A 186 4.33 -20.33 -8.12
CA THR A 186 4.15 -19.33 -9.17
C THR A 186 3.71 -18.00 -8.51
N PRO A 187 4.58 -16.97 -8.46
CA PRO A 187 4.25 -15.71 -7.83
C PRO A 187 3.38 -14.83 -8.76
N VAL A 188 2.27 -14.36 -8.21
CA VAL A 188 1.35 -13.38 -8.80
C VAL A 188 1.21 -12.22 -7.83
N TYR A 189 1.42 -11.00 -8.31
CA TYR A 189 1.46 -9.81 -7.48
C TYR A 189 0.18 -9.00 -7.66
N LEU A 190 -0.40 -8.53 -6.56
CA LEU A 190 -1.52 -7.61 -6.60
C LEU A 190 -1.02 -6.19 -6.79
N HIS A 191 -1.55 -5.49 -7.79
CA HIS A 191 -1.38 -4.05 -7.96
C HIS A 191 -2.72 -3.38 -7.69
N TYR A 192 -2.76 -2.49 -6.70
CA TYR A 192 -4.03 -1.90 -6.25
C TYR A 192 -3.87 -0.48 -5.70
N ASN A 193 -4.99 0.25 -5.69
CA ASN A 193 -5.08 1.57 -5.09
C ASN A 193 -5.14 1.44 -3.56
N SER A 194 -3.98 1.62 -2.92
CA SER A 194 -3.86 1.59 -1.46
C SER A 194 -4.51 2.79 -0.74
N GLY A 195 -4.97 3.81 -1.47
CA GLY A 195 -5.76 4.90 -0.88
C GLY A 195 -7.23 4.56 -0.67
N LEU A 196 -7.75 3.54 -1.34
CA LEU A 196 -9.10 3.03 -1.05
C LEU A 196 -9.15 2.38 0.33
N SER A 197 -10.34 2.35 0.92
CA SER A 197 -10.57 1.63 2.18
C SER A 197 -10.20 0.15 2.05
N ILE A 198 -9.66 -0.44 3.12
CA ILE A 198 -9.23 -1.84 3.16
C ILE A 198 -10.41 -2.77 2.90
N SER A 199 -11.61 -2.39 3.35
CA SER A 199 -12.87 -3.09 3.04
C SER A 199 -13.22 -3.07 1.55
N THR A 200 -13.07 -1.92 0.87
CA THR A 200 -13.31 -1.83 -0.58
C THR A 200 -12.29 -2.66 -1.35
N ASN A 201 -11.00 -2.54 -1.01
CA ASN A 201 -9.96 -3.36 -1.61
C ASN A 201 -10.22 -4.87 -1.38
N GLY A 202 -10.66 -5.27 -0.18
CA GLY A 202 -11.01 -6.65 0.11
C GLY A 202 -12.16 -7.18 -0.74
N ARG A 203 -13.24 -6.41 -0.94
CA ARG A 203 -14.36 -6.80 -1.80
C ARG A 203 -13.95 -7.00 -3.26
N ILE A 204 -13.13 -6.08 -3.80
CA ILE A 204 -12.64 -6.17 -5.19
C ILE A 204 -11.72 -7.39 -5.33
N LEU A 205 -10.79 -7.57 -4.38
CA LEU A 205 -9.86 -8.69 -4.39
C LEU A 205 -10.57 -10.03 -4.26
N ALA A 206 -11.61 -10.13 -3.42
CA ALA A 206 -12.40 -11.34 -3.27
C ALA A 206 -12.94 -11.85 -4.62
N ALA A 207 -13.51 -10.96 -5.43
CA ALA A 207 -14.01 -11.30 -6.76
C ALA A 207 -12.89 -11.65 -7.76
N LEU A 208 -11.75 -10.92 -7.72
CA LEU A 208 -10.60 -11.22 -8.59
C LEU A 208 -9.94 -12.56 -8.26
N MET A 209 -9.86 -12.91 -6.98
CA MET A 209 -9.31 -14.19 -6.53
C MET A 209 -10.13 -15.38 -7.02
N GLU A 210 -11.46 -15.30 -7.01
CA GLU A 210 -12.31 -16.35 -7.58
C GLU A 210 -11.99 -16.55 -9.07
N ARG A 211 -11.94 -15.46 -9.85
CA ARG A 211 -11.61 -15.51 -11.28
C ARG A 211 -10.22 -16.09 -11.53
N LEU A 212 -9.23 -15.69 -10.74
CA LEU A 212 -7.85 -16.20 -10.82
C LEU A 212 -7.80 -17.71 -10.54
N CYS A 213 -8.47 -18.14 -9.47
CA CYS A 213 -8.46 -19.52 -9.02
C CYS A 213 -9.24 -20.47 -9.95
N ASP A 214 -10.30 -19.99 -10.59
CA ASP A 214 -11.09 -20.73 -11.58
C ASP A 214 -10.38 -20.88 -12.92
N ASN A 215 -9.65 -19.84 -13.33
CA ASN A 215 -8.96 -19.79 -14.61
C ASN A 215 -7.49 -20.22 -14.51
N TRP A 216 -7.03 -20.65 -13.33
CA TRP A 216 -5.64 -21.09 -13.18
C TRP A 216 -5.32 -22.19 -14.22
N PRO A 217 -4.14 -22.16 -14.86
CA PRO A 217 -3.87 -23.04 -16.01
C PRO A 217 -3.96 -24.55 -15.71
N MET A 218 -3.83 -24.93 -14.44
CA MET A 218 -3.96 -26.29 -13.91
C MET A 218 -4.72 -26.28 -12.56
N PRO A 219 -5.13 -27.44 -12.01
CA PRO A 219 -5.64 -27.50 -10.64
C PRO A 219 -4.61 -26.93 -9.64
N ILE A 220 -5.05 -26.07 -8.73
CA ILE A 220 -4.20 -25.56 -7.64
C ILE A 220 -4.21 -26.59 -6.51
N GLU A 221 -3.03 -27.05 -6.13
CA GLU A 221 -2.77 -27.96 -5.00
C GLU A 221 -2.41 -27.20 -3.72
N ARG A 222 -1.80 -26.02 -3.85
CA ARG A 222 -1.49 -25.15 -2.71
C ARG A 222 -1.64 -23.69 -3.07
N LEU A 223 -2.38 -22.93 -2.26
CA LEU A 223 -2.55 -21.48 -2.39
C LEU A 223 -2.04 -20.77 -1.14
N ALA A 224 -1.00 -19.95 -1.31
CA ALA A 224 -0.47 -19.09 -0.27
C ALA A 224 -0.71 -17.60 -0.60
N MET A 225 -1.00 -16.81 0.42
CA MET A 225 -1.05 -15.35 0.34
C MET A 225 0.03 -14.75 1.22
N LEU A 226 0.82 -13.82 0.68
CA LEU A 226 1.87 -13.11 1.40
C LEU A 226 1.58 -11.61 1.35
N GLY A 227 1.18 -11.04 2.49
CA GLY A 227 0.83 -9.64 2.60
C GLY A 227 1.88 -8.87 3.39
N HIS A 228 2.41 -7.79 2.83
CA HIS A 228 3.25 -6.83 3.55
C HIS A 228 2.43 -5.64 4.02
N SER A 229 2.57 -5.23 5.28
CA SER A 229 1.91 -4.05 5.84
C SER A 229 0.39 -4.08 5.60
N MET A 230 -0.17 -3.06 4.94
CA MET A 230 -1.57 -3.01 4.49
C MET A 230 -2.01 -4.28 3.72
N GLY A 231 -1.12 -4.88 2.93
CA GLY A 231 -1.44 -6.06 2.12
C GLY A 231 -1.94 -7.24 2.94
N GLY A 232 -1.44 -7.45 4.16
CA GLY A 232 -1.97 -8.50 5.04
C GLY A 232 -3.37 -8.21 5.57
N LEU A 233 -3.70 -6.94 5.78
CA LEU A 233 -5.06 -6.51 6.14
C LEU A 233 -6.03 -6.66 4.97
N VAL A 234 -5.61 -6.30 3.76
CA VAL A 234 -6.38 -6.48 2.52
C VAL A 234 -6.65 -7.96 2.24
N ALA A 235 -5.66 -8.84 2.44
CA ALA A 235 -5.84 -10.28 2.32
C ALA A 235 -6.90 -10.81 3.29
N ARG A 236 -6.82 -10.43 4.58
CA ARG A 236 -7.82 -10.80 5.59
C ARG A 236 -9.21 -10.26 5.25
N SER A 237 -9.29 -9.01 4.80
CA SER A 237 -10.53 -8.38 4.33
C SER A 237 -11.16 -9.15 3.18
N ALA A 238 -10.37 -9.57 2.19
CA ALA A 238 -10.85 -10.33 1.04
C ALA A 238 -11.39 -11.70 1.44
N ILE A 239 -10.69 -12.43 2.30
CA ILE A 239 -11.15 -13.73 2.82
C ILE A 239 -12.46 -13.56 3.60
N HIS A 240 -12.57 -12.51 4.42
CA HIS A 240 -13.78 -12.21 5.18
C HIS A 240 -14.98 -11.91 4.27
N HIS A 241 -14.83 -10.97 3.32
CA HIS A 241 -15.90 -10.59 2.40
C HIS A 241 -16.33 -11.74 1.50
N ALA A 242 -15.38 -12.59 1.09
CA ALA A 242 -15.67 -13.79 0.31
C ALA A 242 -16.55 -14.80 1.07
N GLY A 243 -16.41 -14.89 2.40
CA GLY A 243 -17.24 -15.73 3.26
C GLY A 243 -18.64 -15.19 3.55
N LEU A 244 -18.88 -13.88 3.36
CA LEU A 244 -20.19 -13.24 3.59
C LEU A 244 -21.12 -13.29 2.37
N ALA A 245 -20.66 -13.73 1.21
CA ALA A 245 -21.45 -13.78 -0.02
C ALA A 245 -22.52 -14.91 0.06
N HIS A 246 -23.61 -14.68 0.79
CA HIS A 246 -24.61 -15.71 1.12
C HIS A 246 -25.43 -16.26 -0.07
N ARG A 247 -25.36 -15.65 -1.26
CA ARG A 247 -26.13 -16.12 -2.44
C ARG A 247 -25.27 -16.79 -3.53
N ASP A 248 -23.97 -16.52 -3.55
CA ASP A 248 -22.97 -17.11 -4.44
C ASP A 248 -21.63 -17.12 -3.70
N ALA A 249 -21.52 -17.95 -2.66
CA ALA A 249 -20.33 -17.98 -1.82
C ALA A 249 -19.10 -18.28 -2.68
N LEU A 250 -18.14 -17.37 -2.67
CA LEU A 250 -16.88 -17.56 -3.38
C LEU A 250 -16.17 -18.77 -2.79
N ARG A 251 -15.58 -19.60 -3.65
CA ARG A 251 -15.05 -20.91 -3.27
C ARG A 251 -13.57 -20.82 -2.90
N TRP A 252 -12.86 -19.87 -3.47
CA TRP A 252 -11.42 -19.71 -3.26
C TRP A 252 -10.99 -19.56 -1.78
N PRO A 253 -11.76 -18.97 -0.84
CA PRO A 253 -11.29 -18.81 0.54
C PRO A 253 -11.02 -20.14 1.24
N ALA A 254 -11.83 -21.17 0.94
CA ALA A 254 -11.65 -22.52 1.48
C ALA A 254 -10.41 -23.23 0.89
N ARG A 255 -9.84 -22.68 -0.19
CA ARG A 255 -8.62 -23.19 -0.84
C ARG A 255 -7.35 -22.49 -0.35
N VAL A 256 -7.45 -21.44 0.48
CA VAL A 256 -6.27 -20.73 1.00
C VAL A 256 -5.64 -21.54 2.12
N ASP A 257 -4.50 -22.15 1.81
CA ASP A 257 -3.72 -22.96 2.72
C ASP A 257 -2.99 -22.11 3.78
N ASP A 258 -2.32 -21.06 3.31
CA ASP A 258 -1.38 -20.28 4.11
C ASP A 258 -1.61 -18.77 3.87
N LEU A 259 -1.69 -17.99 4.95
CA LEU A 259 -1.68 -16.53 4.94
C LEU A 259 -0.53 -16.05 5.82
N VAL A 260 0.45 -15.38 5.22
CA VAL A 260 1.59 -14.80 5.94
C VAL A 260 1.50 -13.28 5.92
N CYS A 261 1.55 -12.66 7.10
CA CYS A 261 1.52 -11.21 7.29
C CYS A 261 2.90 -10.70 7.73
N LEU A 262 3.52 -9.84 6.92
CA LEU A 262 4.80 -9.19 7.20
C LEU A 262 4.55 -7.77 7.71
N GLY A 263 4.71 -7.53 9.01
CA GLY A 263 4.56 -6.21 9.62
C GLY A 263 3.16 -5.60 9.45
N SER A 264 2.11 -6.41 9.34
CA SER A 264 0.75 -5.91 9.14
C SER A 264 0.18 -5.29 10.43
N PRO A 265 -0.29 -4.04 10.43
CA PRO A 265 -0.77 -3.38 11.65
C PRO A 265 -2.18 -3.86 12.04
N HIS A 266 -2.28 -5.09 12.57
CA HIS A 266 -3.57 -5.71 12.88
C HIS A 266 -4.38 -4.98 13.95
N GLN A 267 -3.70 -4.29 14.87
CA GLN A 267 -4.33 -3.45 15.89
C GLN A 267 -4.27 -1.96 15.56
N GLY A 268 -3.94 -1.64 14.32
CA GLY A 268 -3.56 -0.31 13.88
C GLY A 268 -2.11 0.01 14.22
N ALA A 269 -1.61 1.12 13.69
CA ALA A 269 -0.33 1.68 14.08
C ALA A 269 -0.61 2.90 14.98
N PRO A 270 0.03 3.02 16.17
CA PRO A 270 -0.15 4.17 17.05
C PRO A 270 0.35 5.43 16.34
N LEU A 271 -0.61 6.18 15.80
CA LEU A 271 -0.45 7.42 15.06
C LEU A 271 -1.01 8.60 15.88
N GLU A 272 -0.62 8.72 17.16
CA GLU A 272 -0.98 9.87 18.01
C GLU A 272 0.25 10.28 18.84
N ARG A 273 0.65 11.55 19.00
CA ARG A 273 -0.14 12.76 19.32
C ARG A 273 0.43 14.07 18.74
N ALA A 274 1.45 13.99 17.89
CA ALA A 274 1.96 15.13 17.11
C ALA A 274 1.82 14.74 15.65
N GLY A 275 1.51 15.67 14.74
CA GLY A 275 1.17 15.42 13.33
C GLY A 275 2.23 14.71 12.45
N HIS A 276 3.22 14.03 13.03
CA HIS A 276 4.38 13.40 12.39
C HIS A 276 4.24 11.90 12.06
N GLY A 277 3.17 11.21 12.49
CA GLY A 277 3.03 9.76 12.25
C GLY A 277 2.82 9.41 10.76
N ILE A 278 2.09 10.25 10.03
CA ILE A 278 1.87 10.09 8.58
C ILE A 278 3.14 10.51 7.81
N ASP A 279 3.90 11.49 8.33
CA ASP A 279 5.22 11.85 7.80
C ASP A 279 6.19 10.67 7.87
N LEU A 280 6.02 9.73 8.80
CA LEU A 280 6.82 8.50 8.88
C LEU A 280 6.36 7.44 7.87
N LEU A 281 5.05 7.15 7.78
CA LEU A 281 4.50 6.18 6.80
C LEU A 281 4.78 6.62 5.35
N LEU A 282 4.57 7.90 5.06
CA LEU A 282 4.84 8.48 3.73
C LEU A 282 6.33 8.78 3.57
N GLY A 283 7.05 9.19 4.62
CA GLY A 283 8.49 9.45 4.59
C GLY A 283 9.36 8.20 4.41
N ALA A 284 8.86 7.03 4.81
CA ALA A 284 9.52 5.75 4.57
C ALA A 284 9.50 5.34 3.09
N ALA A 285 8.55 5.86 2.31
CA ALA A 285 8.50 5.68 0.87
C ALA A 285 9.12 6.90 0.17
N PRO A 286 10.26 6.76 -0.55
CA PRO A 286 10.97 7.89 -1.16
C PRO A 286 10.07 8.80 -2.03
N TYR A 287 9.08 8.20 -2.68
CA TYR A 287 8.15 8.89 -3.59
C TYR A 287 6.91 9.47 -2.91
N ALA A 288 6.60 9.04 -1.67
CA ALA A 288 5.46 9.56 -0.92
C ALA A 288 5.88 10.62 0.11
N ALA A 289 7.16 10.68 0.48
CA ALA A 289 7.69 11.62 1.47
C ALA A 289 7.31 13.09 1.20
N PRO A 290 7.36 13.60 -0.04
CA PRO A 290 6.99 14.99 -0.27
C PRO A 290 5.46 15.20 -0.20
N LEU A 291 4.64 14.15 -0.41
CA LEU A 291 3.18 14.22 -0.34
C LEU A 291 2.70 14.34 1.12
N ALA A 292 3.53 13.94 2.09
CA ALA A 292 3.24 14.06 3.51
C ALA A 292 2.94 15.50 3.95
N ARG A 293 3.55 16.49 3.26
CA ARG A 293 3.33 17.93 3.51
C ARG A 293 1.90 18.39 3.18
N LEU A 294 1.10 17.57 2.48
CA LEU A 294 -0.33 17.81 2.20
C LEU A 294 -1.26 17.35 3.35
N GLY A 295 -0.74 17.19 4.58
CA GLY A 295 -1.31 16.49 5.74
C GLY A 295 -2.74 16.82 6.23
N LYS A 296 -3.53 17.59 5.48
CA LYS A 296 -4.98 17.77 5.66
C LYS A 296 -5.82 16.80 4.82
N VAL A 297 -5.29 16.19 3.76
CA VAL A 297 -6.03 15.20 2.95
C VAL A 297 -5.56 13.80 3.34
N ARG A 298 -6.47 12.99 3.89
CA ARG A 298 -6.21 11.60 4.32
C ARG A 298 -7.11 10.68 3.54
N SER A 299 -6.52 9.78 2.76
CA SER A 299 -7.28 8.74 2.06
C SER A 299 -7.96 7.80 3.05
N ALA A 300 -9.07 7.19 2.62
CA ALA A 300 -9.76 6.16 3.38
C ALA A 300 -8.83 5.00 3.82
N GLY A 301 -7.87 4.59 2.97
CA GLY A 301 -6.90 3.55 3.28
C GLY A 301 -5.95 3.91 4.43
N ILE A 302 -5.49 5.17 4.51
CA ILE A 302 -4.67 5.65 5.64
C ILE A 302 -5.49 5.63 6.94
N ASN A 303 -6.76 6.02 6.89
CA ASN A 303 -7.65 6.01 8.06
C ASN A 303 -7.91 4.58 8.56
N ASP A 304 -8.16 3.63 7.66
CA ASP A 304 -8.35 2.22 8.01
C ASP A 304 -7.08 1.61 8.61
N LEU A 305 -5.91 1.89 8.03
CA LEU A 305 -4.62 1.42 8.56
C LEU A 305 -4.35 1.89 9.98
N ARG A 306 -4.63 3.16 10.27
CA ARG A 306 -4.47 3.74 11.60
C ARG A 306 -5.26 2.94 12.65
N LEU A 307 -6.44 2.46 12.27
CA LEU A 307 -7.36 1.78 13.16
C LEU A 307 -7.25 0.24 13.09
N GLY A 308 -6.52 -0.30 12.10
CA GLY A 308 -6.50 -1.74 11.80
C GLY A 308 -7.82 -2.25 11.23
N ASN A 309 -8.65 -1.36 10.68
CA ASN A 309 -10.00 -1.69 10.21
C ASN A 309 -9.92 -2.46 8.89
N ILE A 310 -10.60 -3.61 8.83
CA ILE A 310 -10.68 -4.40 7.59
C ILE A 310 -12.10 -4.49 7.03
N VAL A 311 -13.10 -4.00 7.77
CA VAL A 311 -14.52 -3.98 7.35
C VAL A 311 -15.05 -2.56 7.49
N SER A 312 -15.94 -2.16 6.58
CA SER A 312 -16.62 -0.87 6.66
C SER A 312 -17.61 -0.87 7.83
N PRO A 313 -17.74 0.24 8.57
CA PRO A 313 -18.84 0.38 9.52
C PRO A 313 -20.19 0.33 8.77
N PRO A 314 -21.26 -0.17 9.40
CA PRO A 314 -22.60 -0.13 8.82
C PRO A 314 -23.02 1.32 8.55
N SER A 315 -23.82 1.51 7.50
CA SER A 315 -24.25 2.83 6.99
C SER A 315 -25.12 3.65 7.94
N SER A 316 -25.56 3.07 9.06
CA SER A 316 -26.38 3.71 10.09
C SER A 316 -25.58 4.29 11.25
N ASP A 317 -24.26 4.30 11.18
CA ASP A 317 -23.41 4.68 12.30
C ASP A 317 -23.07 6.18 12.34
N ASP A 318 -23.15 6.76 13.54
CA ASP A 318 -22.89 8.17 13.85
C ASP A 318 -21.41 8.48 14.13
N GLY A 319 -20.51 7.55 13.79
CA GLY A 319 -19.08 7.63 14.08
C GLY A 319 -18.69 6.98 15.40
N SER A 320 -19.62 6.29 16.09
CA SER A 320 -19.36 5.54 17.32
C SER A 320 -19.15 4.03 17.11
N PHE A 321 -19.25 3.51 15.88
CA PHE A 321 -19.11 2.08 15.60
C PHE A 321 -17.72 1.60 15.99
N ARG A 322 -17.72 0.75 17.02
CA ARG A 322 -16.57 -0.07 17.38
C ARG A 322 -16.43 -1.11 16.29
N CYS A 323 -15.44 -0.93 15.40
CA CYS A 323 -15.18 -1.79 14.24
C CYS A 323 -15.32 -3.28 14.62
N ALA A 324 -16.11 -4.02 13.83
CA ALA A 324 -16.25 -5.46 14.00
C ALA A 324 -14.86 -6.10 13.91
N GLN A 325 -14.38 -6.69 15.00
CA GLN A 325 -13.13 -7.43 15.03
C GLN A 325 -13.31 -8.72 14.24
N VAL A 326 -12.64 -8.82 13.10
CA VAL A 326 -12.67 -10.00 12.26
C VAL A 326 -11.59 -10.96 12.75
N ALA A 327 -12.01 -12.13 13.24
CA ALA A 327 -11.09 -13.20 13.63
C ALA A 327 -10.24 -13.68 12.43
N LEU A 328 -9.15 -14.39 12.73
CA LEU A 328 -8.37 -15.06 11.67
C LEU A 328 -9.24 -16.12 10.96
N PRO A 329 -9.04 -16.35 9.65
CA PRO A 329 -9.75 -17.40 8.93
C PRO A 329 -9.50 -18.77 9.57
N ARG A 330 -10.57 -19.51 9.88
CA ARG A 330 -10.48 -20.77 10.65
C ARG A 330 -9.79 -21.92 9.91
N THR A 331 -9.89 -21.94 8.58
CA THR A 331 -9.38 -23.02 7.73
C THR A 331 -7.99 -22.73 7.15
N THR A 332 -7.46 -21.53 7.35
CA THR A 332 -6.17 -21.09 6.79
C THR A 332 -5.11 -21.05 7.89
N ARG A 333 -3.90 -21.54 7.59
CA ARG A 333 -2.77 -21.37 8.50
C ARG A 333 -2.28 -19.92 8.41
N CYS A 334 -2.51 -19.16 9.46
CA CYS A 334 -2.07 -17.77 9.54
C CYS A 334 -0.72 -17.65 10.26
N TYR A 335 0.18 -16.86 9.69
CA TYR A 335 1.50 -16.55 10.23
C TYR A 335 1.71 -15.04 10.32
N ALA A 336 2.43 -14.59 11.33
CA ALA A 336 2.76 -13.19 11.55
C ALA A 336 4.26 -13.01 11.78
N ILE A 337 4.86 -12.06 11.08
CA ILE A 337 6.25 -11.65 11.28
C ILE A 337 6.27 -10.17 11.62
N ALA A 338 6.86 -9.82 12.76
CA ALA A 338 7.12 -8.43 13.16
C ALA A 338 8.59 -8.08 12.96
N GLY A 339 8.87 -6.85 12.52
CA GLY A 339 10.22 -6.28 12.59
C GLY A 339 10.43 -5.50 13.88
N SER A 340 11.68 -5.39 14.33
CA SER A 340 12.07 -4.49 15.41
C SER A 340 13.38 -3.78 15.08
N LEU A 341 13.45 -2.47 15.32
CA LEU A 341 14.69 -1.69 15.21
C LEU A 341 15.57 -1.74 16.47
N GLY A 342 15.05 -2.28 17.59
CA GLY A 342 15.72 -2.26 18.89
C GLY A 342 16.78 -3.36 19.07
N PRO A 343 17.74 -3.19 20.00
CA PRO A 343 18.68 -4.25 20.38
C PRO A 343 18.03 -5.32 21.27
N SER A 344 18.45 -6.58 21.13
CA SER A 344 18.00 -7.78 21.87
C SER A 344 18.21 -7.77 23.42
N ARG A 345 18.42 -6.63 24.07
CA ARG A 345 18.68 -6.57 25.52
C ARG A 345 17.74 -5.60 26.24
N GLY A 346 16.63 -6.15 26.76
CA GLY A 346 15.74 -5.48 27.71
C GLY A 346 14.26 -5.80 27.51
N HIS A 347 13.76 -6.79 28.25
CA HIS A 347 12.46 -7.48 28.11
C HIS A 347 11.16 -6.63 28.11
N LEU A 348 11.23 -5.30 28.30
CA LEU A 348 10.04 -4.43 28.26
C LEU A 348 10.09 -3.28 27.24
N LYS A 349 11.24 -2.64 27.03
CA LYS A 349 11.34 -1.52 26.06
C LYS A 349 11.54 -2.00 24.61
N ALA A 350 12.13 -3.18 24.41
CA ALA A 350 12.29 -3.78 23.08
C ALA A 350 10.96 -4.25 22.47
N ARG A 351 9.98 -4.67 23.30
CA ARG A 351 8.61 -5.01 22.86
C ARG A 351 7.84 -3.83 22.27
N LEU A 352 8.19 -2.61 22.68
CA LEU A 352 7.56 -1.38 22.21
C LEU A 352 8.23 -0.79 20.95
N LEU A 353 9.47 -1.19 20.66
CA LEU A 353 10.20 -0.73 19.47
C LEU A 353 9.82 -1.61 18.28
N GLY A 354 8.84 -1.14 17.51
CA GLY A 354 8.46 -1.74 16.24
C GLY A 354 9.53 -1.60 15.16
N ASP A 355 9.11 -1.82 13.92
CA ASP A 355 9.94 -1.76 12.72
C ASP A 355 10.15 -0.32 12.18
N GLY A 356 9.80 0.67 12.99
CA GLY A 356 9.78 2.10 12.64
C GLY A 356 8.39 2.61 12.22
N LEU A 357 7.44 1.72 11.89
CA LEU A 357 6.08 2.08 11.50
C LEU A 357 5.02 1.32 12.31
N VAL A 358 5.22 0.02 12.50
CA VAL A 358 4.25 -0.87 13.14
C VAL A 358 4.86 -1.43 14.43
N PRO A 359 4.21 -1.26 15.60
CA PRO A 359 4.65 -1.89 16.83
C PRO A 359 4.58 -3.41 16.73
N VAL A 360 5.49 -4.09 17.42
CA VAL A 360 5.56 -5.56 17.44
C VAL A 360 4.22 -6.17 17.86
N ASP A 361 3.58 -5.67 18.92
CA ASP A 361 2.30 -6.20 19.40
C ASP A 361 1.21 -6.10 18.33
N SER A 362 1.14 -4.98 17.59
CA SER A 362 0.18 -4.83 16.50
C SER A 362 0.48 -5.77 15.33
N ALA A 363 1.76 -5.92 14.96
CA ALA A 363 2.19 -6.84 13.91
C ALA A 363 1.90 -8.31 14.24
N LEU A 364 1.92 -8.67 15.53
CA LEU A 364 1.60 -10.02 16.01
C LEU A 364 0.11 -10.20 16.41
N GLY A 365 -0.73 -9.18 16.18
CA GLY A 365 -2.15 -9.22 16.51
C GLY A 365 -2.45 -9.23 18.01
N GLN A 366 -1.50 -8.85 18.86
CA GLN A 366 -1.63 -8.77 20.31
C GLN A 366 -2.30 -7.47 20.74
N HIS A 367 -3.17 -7.54 21.74
CA HIS A 367 -3.92 -6.39 22.25
C HIS A 367 -4.27 -6.60 23.74
N ASP A 368 -4.32 -5.54 24.53
CA ASP A 368 -4.65 -5.64 25.97
C ASP A 368 -6.05 -6.25 26.18
N ASP A 369 -7.05 -5.73 25.49
CA ASP A 369 -8.39 -6.32 25.38
C ASP A 369 -8.36 -7.69 24.67
N PRO A 370 -8.67 -8.80 25.37
CA PRO A 370 -8.69 -10.15 24.80
C PRO A 370 -9.63 -10.31 23.61
N ALA A 371 -10.74 -9.57 23.56
CA ALA A 371 -11.72 -9.68 22.48
C ALA A 371 -11.18 -9.15 21.13
N ARG A 372 -10.07 -8.40 21.16
CA ARG A 372 -9.41 -7.83 19.98
C ARG A 372 -8.18 -8.60 19.53
N ARG A 373 -7.70 -9.57 20.32
CA ARG A 373 -6.51 -10.35 19.98
C ARG A 373 -6.77 -11.23 18.76
N LEU A 374 -5.76 -11.37 17.92
CA LEU A 374 -5.75 -12.36 16.86
C LEU A 374 -4.96 -13.57 17.31
N ASP A 375 -5.59 -14.74 17.28
CA ASP A 375 -5.02 -15.99 17.75
C ASP A 375 -4.07 -16.62 16.71
N PHE A 376 -3.00 -15.90 16.34
CA PHE A 376 -1.89 -16.53 15.62
C PHE A 376 -1.25 -17.59 16.53
N ALA A 377 -1.00 -18.79 16.02
CA ALA A 377 -0.38 -19.84 16.83
C ALA A 377 1.04 -19.45 17.26
N PRO A 378 1.52 -19.80 18.47
CA PRO A 378 2.85 -19.39 18.96
C PRO A 378 4.02 -19.81 18.06
N ASP A 379 3.91 -20.95 17.38
CA ASP A 379 4.88 -21.49 16.41
C ASP A 379 4.79 -20.82 15.02
N ARG A 380 3.81 -19.94 14.83
CA ARG A 380 3.53 -19.19 13.58
C ARG A 380 3.69 -17.68 13.76
N GLN A 381 4.39 -17.28 14.80
CA GLN A 381 4.74 -15.89 15.07
C GLN A 381 6.26 -15.78 15.17
N SER A 382 6.83 -14.69 14.64
CA SER A 382 8.25 -14.39 14.82
C SER A 382 8.52 -12.90 14.88
N VAL A 383 9.57 -12.51 15.59
CA VAL A 383 10.07 -11.12 15.64
C VAL A 383 11.50 -11.11 15.12
N VAL A 384 11.69 -10.43 13.99
CA VAL A 384 12.98 -10.29 13.32
C VAL A 384 13.62 -8.98 13.79
N GLN A 385 14.75 -9.10 14.46
CA GLN A 385 15.45 -7.96 15.06
C GLN A 385 16.23 -7.17 14.01
N HIS A 386 16.63 -5.95 14.37
CA HIS A 386 17.37 -5.02 13.49
C HIS A 386 16.78 -4.85 12.10
N THR A 387 15.46 -4.97 11.98
CA THR A 387 14.76 -5.00 10.69
C THR A 387 13.70 -3.92 10.66
N SER A 388 13.86 -3.00 9.72
CA SER A 388 12.89 -1.93 9.46
C SER A 388 11.67 -2.47 8.70
N HIS A 389 10.61 -1.67 8.64
CA HIS A 389 9.36 -2.05 7.99
C HIS A 389 9.55 -2.47 6.53
N LEU A 390 10.40 -1.76 5.79
CA LEU A 390 10.77 -2.12 4.41
C LEU A 390 11.85 -3.20 4.36
N GLY A 391 12.70 -3.29 5.39
CA GLY A 391 13.70 -4.36 5.52
C GLY A 391 13.08 -5.75 5.62
N LEU A 392 11.82 -5.87 6.07
CA LEU A 392 11.08 -7.14 6.04
C LEU A 392 10.98 -7.75 4.63
N LEU A 393 10.98 -6.92 3.57
CA LEU A 393 10.88 -7.38 2.18
C LEU A 393 12.16 -8.01 1.63
N SER A 394 13.33 -7.67 2.21
CA SER A 394 14.64 -8.14 1.75
C SER A 394 15.43 -8.93 2.80
N SER A 395 14.88 -9.11 4.01
CA SER A 395 15.55 -9.80 5.10
C SER A 395 15.73 -11.30 4.82
N ALA A 396 16.98 -11.76 4.90
CA ALA A 396 17.32 -13.18 4.78
C ALA A 396 16.72 -14.03 5.93
N GLU A 397 16.59 -13.45 7.13
CA GLU A 397 15.95 -14.13 8.27
C GLU A 397 14.45 -14.32 8.02
N VAL A 398 13.77 -13.29 7.50
CA VAL A 398 12.37 -13.39 7.06
C VAL A 398 12.24 -14.49 6.00
N TYR A 399 13.13 -14.50 5.01
CA TYR A 399 13.11 -15.54 3.98
C TYR A 399 13.31 -16.94 4.56
N GLY A 400 14.21 -17.10 5.55
CA GLY A 400 14.42 -18.37 6.25
C GLY A 400 13.13 -18.90 6.89
N LEU A 401 12.33 -18.02 7.51
CA LEU A 401 11.03 -18.34 8.07
C LEU A 401 10.02 -18.71 6.98
N LEU A 402 9.91 -17.89 5.92
CA LEU A 402 9.02 -18.16 4.79
C LEU A 402 9.32 -19.50 4.13
N ARG A 403 10.60 -19.80 3.90
CA ARG A 403 11.06 -21.07 3.34
C ARG A 403 10.72 -22.25 4.25
N SER A 404 10.77 -22.08 5.57
CA SER A 404 10.40 -23.14 6.52
C SER A 404 8.89 -23.36 6.59
N TRP A 405 8.09 -22.29 6.57
CA TRP A 405 6.63 -22.38 6.73
C TRP A 405 5.90 -22.78 5.45
N LEU A 406 6.41 -22.34 4.30
CA LEU A 406 5.81 -22.58 2.99
C LEU A 406 6.49 -23.73 2.21
N GLY A 407 7.46 -24.40 2.83
CA GLY A 407 8.14 -25.57 2.26
C GLY A 407 7.29 -26.82 2.17
#